data_AF-A0A380DR42-F1
#
_entry.id   AF-A0A380DR42-F1
#
_cell.length_a   1.000
_cell.length_b   1.000
_cell.length_c   1.000
_cell.angle_alpha   90.00
_cell.angle_beta   90.00
_cell.angle_gamma   90.00
#
_symmetry.space_group_name_H-M   'P 1'
#
loop_
_entity.id
_entity.type
_entity.pdbx_description
1 polymer ?
#
loop_
_entity_poly.entity_id
_entity_poly.type
_entity_poly.pdbx_seq_one_letter_code
_entity_poly.pdbx_strand_id
1 'polypeptide(L)'
;MKMMSVMRDIYADIPGYGKHKINSAYALGGPELLRKTLDKNLGINPEYYAVVDFTGFEKMIDELMPEGVQLMSKKICRKILVYLEKG
;
A
#
# COMPACT_ATOMS: atom_id res chain seq x y z
N MET A 1 0.22 -4.79 -19.08
CA MET A 1 0.52 -4.30 -17.72
C MET A 1 0.06 -5.34 -16.72
N LYS A 2 0.87 -5.68 -15.71
CA LYS A 2 0.53 -6.67 -14.66
C LYS A 2 0.69 -6.02 -13.29
N MET A 3 -0.26 -6.25 -12.40
CA MET A 3 -0.24 -5.76 -11.02
C MET A 3 -0.45 -6.95 -10.07
N MET A 4 0.28 -6.94 -8.96
CA MET A 4 0.10 -7.90 -7.87
C MET A 4 -0.08 -7.13 -6.56
N SER A 5 -1.06 -7.54 -5.76
CA SER A 5 -1.23 -7.03 -4.40
C SER A 5 -0.58 -7.98 -3.41
N VAL A 6 0.36 -7.46 -2.60
CA VAL A 6 1.00 -8.21 -1.52
C VAL A 6 0.27 -7.88 -0.22
N MET A 7 -0.29 -8.89 0.42
CA MET A 7 -1.02 -8.70 1.68
C MET A 7 -0.07 -8.23 2.79
N ARG A 8 -0.43 -7.12 3.44
CA ARG A 8 0.39 -6.45 4.48
C ARG A 8 0.81 -7.34 5.65
N ASP A 9 -0.03 -8.30 6.01
CA ASP A 9 0.10 -9.13 7.21
C ASP A 9 0.79 -10.49 6.94
N ILE A 10 1.37 -10.69 5.75
CA ILE A 10 2.16 -11.91 5.44
C ILE A 10 3.28 -12.07 6.47
N TYR A 11 3.43 -13.28 7.00
CA TYR A 11 4.52 -13.63 7.89
C TYR A 11 5.78 -13.90 7.06
N ALA A 12 6.75 -12.98 7.13
CA ALA A 12 7.94 -12.96 6.30
C ALA A 12 9.20 -12.86 7.15
N ASP A 13 10.30 -13.44 6.67
CA ASP A 13 11.62 -13.29 7.28
C ASP A 13 12.28 -11.99 6.81
N ILE A 14 12.42 -11.02 7.73
CA ILE A 14 12.98 -9.70 7.47
C ILE A 14 14.49 -9.73 7.74
N PRO A 15 15.34 -9.41 6.75
CA PRO A 15 16.79 -9.40 6.93
C PRO A 15 17.23 -8.52 8.11
N GLY A 16 17.88 -9.12 9.11
CA GLY A 16 18.37 -8.42 10.31
C GLY A 16 17.37 -8.26 11.46
N TYR A 17 16.09 -8.59 11.26
CA TYR A 17 15.04 -8.41 12.27
C TYR A 17 14.26 -9.69 12.58
N GLY A 18 14.46 -10.77 11.80
CA GLY A 18 13.75 -12.04 12.00
C GLY A 18 12.33 -12.02 11.44
N LYS A 19 11.48 -12.93 11.92
CA LYS A 19 10.16 -13.17 11.34
C LYS A 19 9.09 -12.24 11.91
N HIS A 20 8.52 -11.39 11.06
CA HIS A 20 7.46 -10.44 11.39
C HIS A 20 6.45 -10.31 10.24
N LYS A 21 5.45 -9.45 10.42
CA LYS A 21 4.59 -9.04 9.30
C LYS A 21 5.42 -8.31 8.25
N ILE A 22 5.20 -8.58 6.98
CA ILE A 22 6.05 -8.08 5.90
C ILE A 22 6.11 -6.54 5.85
N ASN A 23 5.04 -5.86 6.23
CA ASN A 23 5.01 -4.40 6.29
C ASN A 23 5.90 -3.80 7.38
N SER A 24 6.29 -4.58 8.40
CA SER A 24 7.24 -4.14 9.40
C SER A 24 8.59 -3.80 8.76
N ALA A 25 8.96 -4.42 7.63
CA ALA A 25 10.18 -4.09 6.91
C ALA A 25 10.21 -2.62 6.46
N TYR A 26 9.06 -2.08 6.03
CA TYR A 26 8.95 -0.66 5.67
C TYR A 26 9.11 0.25 6.89
N ALA A 27 8.51 -0.10 8.02
CA ALA A 27 8.64 0.69 9.25
C ALA A 27 10.06 0.69 9.83
N LEU A 28 10.80 -0.41 9.64
CA LEU A 28 12.14 -0.60 10.21
C LEU A 28 13.26 -0.03 9.34
N GLY A 29 13.14 -0.17 8.01
CA GLY A 29 14.22 0.18 7.08
C GLY A 29 13.73 0.75 5.75
N GLY A 30 12.50 1.25 5.73
CA GLY A 30 11.93 1.92 4.57
C GLY A 30 11.72 1.00 3.35
N PRO A 31 11.59 1.60 2.16
CA PRO A 31 11.29 0.86 0.93
C PRO A 31 12.40 -0.13 0.53
N GLU A 32 13.67 0.18 0.82
CA GLU A 32 14.78 -0.73 0.50
C GLU A 32 14.76 -2.02 1.32
N LEU A 33 14.47 -1.93 2.63
CA LEU A 33 14.34 -3.14 3.45
C LEU A 33 13.11 -3.95 3.05
N LEU A 34 12.00 -3.29 2.69
CA LEU A 34 10.82 -3.96 2.15
C LEU A 34 11.14 -4.67 0.83
N ARG A 35 11.87 -4.04 -0.10
CA ARG A 35 12.30 -4.64 -1.37
C ARG A 35 13.14 -5.90 -1.14
N LYS A 36 14.15 -5.83 -0.26
CA LYS A 36 14.97 -6.99 0.13
C LYS A 36 14.14 -8.11 0.77
N THR A 37 13.12 -7.74 1.55
CA THR A 37 12.21 -8.70 2.18
C THR A 37 11.31 -9.39 1.14
N LEU A 38 10.79 -8.64 0.16
CA LEU A 38 9.99 -9.17 -0.95
C LEU A 38 10.81 -10.11 -1.84
N ASP A 39 12.04 -9.73 -2.16
CA ASP A 39 12.95 -10.54 -2.97
C ASP A 39 13.27 -11.87 -2.26
N LYS A 40 13.62 -11.81 -0.97
CA LYS A 40 13.94 -13.00 -0.17
C LYS A 40 12.76 -13.97 0.01
N ASN A 41 11.54 -13.45 0.23
CA ASN A 41 10.40 -14.30 0.59
C ASN A 41 9.53 -14.70 -0.61
N LEU A 42 9.45 -13.85 -1.64
CA LEU A 42 8.54 -14.02 -2.78
C LEU A 42 9.26 -13.99 -4.13
N GLY A 43 10.57 -13.70 -4.18
CA GLY A 43 11.32 -13.52 -5.43
C GLY A 43 10.91 -12.27 -6.21
N ILE A 44 10.32 -11.28 -5.53
CA ILE A 44 9.79 -10.06 -6.16
C ILE A 44 10.77 -8.91 -5.88
N ASN A 45 11.39 -8.39 -6.93
CA ASN A 45 12.38 -7.33 -6.84
C ASN A 45 12.04 -6.12 -7.74
N PRO A 46 11.18 -5.19 -7.28
CA PRO A 46 10.88 -3.98 -8.02
C PRO A 46 12.06 -3.01 -8.02
N GLU A 47 12.37 -2.42 -9.17
CA GLU A 47 13.44 -1.43 -9.32
C GLU A 47 13.09 -0.06 -8.72
N TYR A 48 11.81 0.31 -8.78
CA TYR A 48 11.32 1.62 -8.35
C TYR A 48 10.21 1.47 -7.31
N TYR A 49 10.12 2.45 -6.42
CA TYR A 49 9.04 2.56 -5.45
C TYR A 49 8.39 3.94 -5.54
N ALA A 50 7.08 3.97 -5.31
CA ALA A 50 6.31 5.20 -5.09
C ALA A 50 5.59 5.07 -3.76
N VAL A 51 5.80 6.05 -2.86
CA VAL A 51 5.13 6.12 -1.57
C VAL A 51 4.24 7.35 -1.60
N VAL A 52 2.96 7.16 -1.31
CA VAL A 52 1.98 8.24 -1.26
C VAL A 52 1.33 8.19 0.12
N ASP A 53 1.30 9.34 0.80
CA ASP A 53 0.58 9.51 2.06
C ASP A 53 -0.87 9.97 1.80
N PHE A 54 -1.67 10.15 2.85
CA PHE A 54 -3.08 10.50 2.68
C PHE A 54 -3.26 11.87 2.02
N THR A 55 -2.56 12.90 2.51
CA THR A 55 -2.66 14.25 1.97
C THR A 55 -2.20 14.33 0.53
N GLY A 56 -1.12 13.63 0.18
CA GLY A 56 -0.60 13.55 -1.18
C GLY A 56 -1.57 12.84 -2.11
N PHE A 57 -2.19 11.75 -1.64
CA PHE A 57 -3.18 11.03 -2.44
C PHE A 57 -4.43 11.87 -2.70
N GLU A 58 -4.98 12.54 -1.69
CA GLU A 58 -6.15 13.43 -1.83
C GLU A 58 -5.90 14.52 -2.88
N LYS A 59 -4.82 15.29 -2.72
CA LYS A 59 -4.47 16.37 -3.66
C LYS A 59 -4.19 15.86 -5.07
N MET A 60 -3.48 14.74 -5.19
CA MET A 60 -3.15 14.15 -6.49
C MET A 60 -4.43 13.80 -7.26
N ILE A 61 -5.44 13.24 -6.58
CA ILE A 61 -6.72 12.92 -7.22
C ILE A 61 -7.47 14.20 -7.61
N ASP A 62 -7.52 15.20 -6.75
CA ASP A 62 -8.20 16.47 -7.03
C ASP A 62 -7.57 17.21 -8.23
N GLU A 63 -6.25 17.13 -8.41
CA GLU A 63 -5.53 17.73 -9.54
C GLU A 63 -5.73 16.94 -10.85
N LEU A 64 -5.68 15.60 -10.79
CA LEU A 64 -5.80 14.75 -11.98
C LEU A 64 -7.24 14.61 -12.46
N MET A 65 -8.20 14.63 -11.53
CA MET A 65 -9.61 14.36 -11.78
C MET A 65 -10.48 15.36 -11.01
N PRO A 66 -10.52 16.64 -11.44
CA PRO A 66 -11.27 17.69 -10.74
C PRO A 66 -12.79 17.43 -10.72
N GLU A 67 -13.30 16.66 -11.69
CA GLU A 67 -14.71 16.24 -11.75
C GLU A 67 -15.02 14.99 -10.88
N GLY A 68 -14.02 14.45 -10.20
CA GLY A 68 -14.13 13.29 -9.31
C GLY A 68 -13.99 11.94 -10.01
N VAL A 69 -13.85 10.89 -9.19
CA VAL A 69 -13.69 9.50 -9.63
C VAL A 69 -15.01 8.76 -9.48
N GLN A 70 -15.55 8.21 -10.57
CA GLN A 70 -16.71 7.34 -10.50
C GLN A 70 -16.32 6.00 -9.84
N LEU A 71 -16.92 5.73 -8.68
CA LEU A 71 -16.67 4.52 -7.90
C LEU A 71 -17.99 3.85 -7.57
N MET A 72 -18.10 2.56 -7.89
CA MET A 72 -19.19 1.71 -7.41
C MET A 72 -18.89 1.32 -5.96
N SER A 73 -19.51 2.00 -5.01
CA SER A 73 -19.21 1.83 -3.58
C SER A 73 -20.18 0.84 -2.92
N LYS A 74 -19.63 -0.05 -2.07
CA LYS A 74 -20.46 -0.73 -1.06
C LYS A 74 -20.61 0.23 0.13
N LYS A 75 -21.78 0.26 0.76
CA LYS A 75 -22.02 1.11 1.95
C LYS A 75 -20.96 0.82 3.03
N ILE A 76 -20.11 1.80 3.32
CA ILE A 76 -19.03 1.68 4.31
C ILE A 76 -19.05 2.90 5.21
N CYS A 77 -19.10 2.66 6.53
CA CYS A 77 -19.21 3.70 7.55
C CYS A 77 -18.31 3.43 8.78
N ARG A 78 -17.53 2.34 8.81
CA ARG A 78 -16.71 1.99 9.97
C ARG A 78 -15.25 2.40 9.75
N LYS A 79 -14.80 3.39 10.53
CA LYS A 79 -13.41 3.88 10.68
C LYS A 79 -12.78 4.67 9.52
N ILE A 80 -13.54 5.02 8.50
CA ILE A 80 -13.11 6.00 7.49
C ILE A 80 -13.70 7.35 7.91
N LEU A 81 -12.93 8.44 7.83
CA LEU A 81 -13.33 9.78 8.29
C LEU A 81 -14.47 10.42 7.47
N VAL A 82 -14.94 9.72 6.43
CA VAL A 82 -16.00 10.14 5.51
C VAL A 82 -17.06 9.04 5.37
N TYR A 83 -18.29 9.45 5.08
CA TYR A 83 -19.41 8.55 4.84
C TYR A 83 -19.59 8.31 3.35
N LEU A 84 -19.58 7.04 2.92
CA LEU A 84 -19.84 6.67 1.53
C LEU A 84 -21.21 5.98 1.43
N GLU A 85 -22.06 6.55 0.58
CA GLU A 85 -23.31 5.93 0.20
C GLU A 85 -23.08 4.85 -0.86
N LYS A 86 -24.01 3.91 -0.94
CA LYS A 86 -23.99 2.85 -1.94
C LYS A 86 -24.54 3.44 -3.24
N GLY A 87 -23.71 3.51 -4.26
CA GLY A 87 -24.02 3.96 -5.62
C GLY A 87 -23.08 3.28 -6.57
#